data_AF-A0A5B0TJ75-F1
#
_entry.id   AF-A0A5B0TJ75-F1
#
_cell.length_a   1.000
_cell.length_b   1.000
_cell.length_c   1.000
_cell.angle_alpha   90.00
_cell.angle_beta   90.00
_cell.angle_gamma   90.00
#
_symmetry.space_group_name_H-M   'P 1'
#
loop_
_entity.id
_entity.type
_entity.pdbx_description
1 polymer ?
#
loop_
_entity_poly.entity_id
_entity_poly.type
_entity_poly.pdbx_seq_one_letter_code
_entity_poly.pdbx_strand_id
1 'polypeptide(L)'
;MTRFILALLACCVCVSVSAEQFTRFSTAKRHLIKTLPDNAKSIYCGCDIKKEGKKLTPDPTNCGYIPRNTLTRSGKVNVRALRIEWEHIVPAWEFGHQLQCWQDGGRKNCRKVSAKFRKMEADINNLAPAIGEINADRSNYRFGMLSENATQYGRCEVKVNFKQRVVEPPVYARKRIADTYAYMQKTYGLKISDKQQKLFNAWKKQAFADTSSASKL
;
A
#
# COMPACT_ATOMS: atom_id res chain seq x y z
N MET A 1 -21.08 -42.44 -50.01
CA MET A 1 -19.91 -41.86 -49.32
C MET A 1 -20.28 -40.51 -48.75
N THR A 2 -20.86 -40.50 -47.55
CA THR A 2 -21.37 -39.33 -46.85
C THR A 2 -20.26 -38.72 -45.99
N ARG A 3 -19.78 -37.52 -46.34
CA ARG A 3 -18.80 -36.77 -45.54
C ARG A 3 -19.54 -35.83 -44.59
N PHE A 4 -19.62 -36.22 -43.31
CA PHE A 4 -20.05 -35.34 -42.23
C PHE A 4 -18.93 -34.34 -41.91
N ILE A 5 -19.19 -33.05 -42.09
CA ILE A 5 -18.34 -31.97 -41.60
C ILE A 5 -18.95 -31.51 -40.27
N LEU A 6 -18.38 -31.94 -39.15
CA LEU A 6 -18.67 -31.35 -37.84
C LEU A 6 -17.87 -30.05 -37.70
N ALA A 7 -18.54 -28.90 -37.77
CA ALA A 7 -17.99 -27.62 -37.35
C ALA A 7 -18.01 -27.54 -35.81
N LEU A 8 -16.83 -27.64 -35.20
CA LEU A 8 -16.66 -27.52 -33.76
C LEU A 8 -16.59 -26.02 -33.40
N LEU A 9 -17.73 -25.47 -32.96
CA LEU A 9 -17.81 -24.11 -32.42
C LEU A 9 -17.10 -24.08 -31.05
N ALA A 10 -15.83 -23.68 -31.01
CA ALA A 10 -15.11 -23.43 -29.77
C ALA A 10 -15.67 -22.15 -29.12
N CYS A 11 -16.70 -22.31 -28.28
CA CYS A 11 -17.25 -21.24 -27.47
C CYS A 11 -16.22 -20.89 -26.38
N CYS A 12 -15.43 -19.83 -26.63
CA CYS A 12 -14.49 -19.28 -25.67
C CYS A 12 -15.30 -18.60 -24.55
N VAL A 13 -15.64 -19.35 -23.51
CA VAL A 13 -16.32 -18.82 -22.32
C VAL A 13 -15.39 -17.82 -21.65
N CYS A 14 -15.63 -16.54 -21.92
CA CYS A 14 -14.96 -15.44 -21.24
C CYS A 14 -15.49 -15.37 -19.81
N VAL A 15 -14.88 -16.11 -18.89
CA VAL A 15 -15.18 -15.99 -17.46
C VAL A 15 -14.78 -14.57 -17.04
N SER A 16 -15.75 -13.70 -16.88
CA SER A 16 -15.53 -12.35 -16.37
C SER A 16 -15.22 -12.45 -14.89
N VAL A 17 -13.93 -12.49 -14.54
CA VAL A 17 -13.48 -12.37 -13.16
C VAL A 17 -13.81 -10.97 -12.68
N SER A 18 -14.92 -10.83 -11.96
CA SER A 18 -15.32 -9.57 -11.35
C SER A 18 -14.42 -9.31 -10.14
N ALA A 19 -13.59 -8.27 -10.20
CA ALA A 19 -12.75 -7.87 -9.08
C ALA A 19 -13.63 -7.41 -7.90
N GLU A 20 -13.35 -7.91 -6.69
CA GLU A 20 -14.13 -7.57 -5.50
C GLU A 20 -14.01 -6.06 -5.21
N GLN A 21 -15.13 -5.33 -5.33
CA GLN A 21 -15.17 -3.88 -5.16
C GLN A 21 -15.84 -3.52 -3.84
N PHE A 22 -15.17 -2.67 -3.04
CA PHE A 22 -15.71 -2.18 -1.78
C PHE A 22 -16.15 -0.72 -1.89
N THR A 23 -17.15 -0.35 -1.09
CA THR A 23 -17.66 1.03 -0.98
C THR A 23 -17.46 1.61 0.42
N ARG A 24 -16.87 0.85 1.36
CA ARG A 24 -16.57 1.30 2.72
C ARG A 24 -15.19 0.79 3.12
N PHE A 25 -14.34 1.66 3.65
CA PHE A 25 -13.01 1.26 4.10
C PHE A 25 -13.06 0.18 5.20
N SER A 26 -14.07 0.19 6.06
CA SER A 26 -14.23 -0.82 7.11
C SER A 26 -14.56 -2.22 6.58
N THR A 27 -15.28 -2.32 5.45
CA THR A 27 -15.58 -3.61 4.81
C THR A 27 -14.34 -4.14 4.11
N ALA A 28 -13.63 -3.29 3.35
CA ALA A 28 -12.36 -3.62 2.72
C ALA A 28 -11.32 -4.13 3.74
N LYS A 29 -11.13 -3.43 4.87
CA LYS A 29 -10.23 -3.89 5.94
C LYS A 29 -10.61 -5.24 6.52
N ARG A 30 -11.90 -5.50 6.72
CA ARG A 30 -12.35 -6.79 7.27
C ARG A 30 -12.11 -7.92 6.29
N HIS A 31 -12.37 -7.69 5.00
CA HIS A 31 -12.00 -8.63 3.95
C HIS A 31 -10.49 -8.90 4.01
N LEU A 32 -9.67 -7.85 3.95
CA LEU A 32 -8.22 -7.97 3.94
C LEU A 32 -7.63 -8.66 5.19
N ILE A 33 -8.23 -8.48 6.37
CA ILE A 33 -7.84 -9.22 7.58
C ILE A 33 -8.21 -10.71 7.43
N LYS A 34 -9.39 -11.00 6.88
CA LYS A 34 -9.86 -12.38 6.69
C LYS A 34 -8.98 -13.12 5.68
N THR A 35 -8.63 -12.48 4.57
CA THR A 35 -7.89 -13.05 3.45
C THR A 35 -6.38 -12.79 3.49
N LEU A 36 -5.87 -12.25 4.60
CA LEU A 36 -4.43 -12.02 4.79
C LEU A 36 -3.67 -13.35 4.66
N PRO A 37 -2.73 -13.48 3.70
CA PRO A 37 -1.90 -14.67 3.57
C PRO A 37 -1.03 -14.90 4.82
N ASP A 38 -0.75 -16.16 5.16
CA ASP A 38 0.07 -16.51 6.33
C ASP A 38 1.51 -16.00 6.21
N ASN A 39 2.02 -15.88 4.99
CA ASN A 39 3.34 -15.32 4.70
C ASN A 39 3.32 -13.79 4.44
N ALA A 40 2.23 -13.11 4.77
CA ALA A 40 2.13 -11.67 4.57
C ALA A 40 3.13 -10.90 5.45
N LYS A 41 3.78 -9.92 4.83
CA LYS A 41 4.79 -9.07 5.48
C LYS A 41 4.38 -7.60 5.47
N SER A 42 4.83 -6.85 6.47
CA SER A 42 4.61 -5.40 6.52
C SER A 42 5.35 -4.70 5.37
N ILE A 43 4.68 -3.77 4.69
CA ILE A 43 5.20 -3.20 3.43
C ILE A 43 6.53 -2.47 3.58
N TYR A 44 6.77 -1.79 4.71
CA TYR A 44 7.97 -0.96 4.90
C TYR A 44 9.10 -1.65 5.65
N CYS A 45 8.84 -2.71 6.41
CA CYS A 45 9.88 -3.37 7.20
C CYS A 45 10.02 -4.86 6.92
N GLY A 46 9.12 -5.46 6.13
CA GLY A 46 9.21 -6.88 5.81
C GLY A 46 8.99 -7.79 7.02
N CYS A 47 8.45 -7.25 8.12
CA CYS A 47 8.16 -8.01 9.33
C CYS A 47 7.01 -8.96 9.09
N ASP A 48 7.13 -10.16 9.63
CA ASP A 48 6.04 -11.14 9.67
C ASP A 48 4.87 -10.56 10.48
N ILE A 49 3.65 -11.02 10.17
CA ILE A 49 2.43 -10.52 10.80
C ILE A 49 1.77 -11.65 11.57
N LYS A 50 1.68 -11.49 12.90
CA LYS A 50 0.91 -12.38 13.76
C LYS A 50 -0.56 -11.98 13.74
N LYS A 51 -1.44 -12.97 13.58
CA LYS A 51 -2.90 -12.77 13.52
C LYS A 51 -3.58 -13.47 14.68
N GLU A 52 -4.19 -12.69 15.55
CA GLU A 52 -5.01 -13.13 16.69
C GLU A 52 -6.46 -12.65 16.47
N GLY A 53 -7.28 -13.49 15.83
CA GLY A 53 -8.62 -13.09 15.40
C GLY A 53 -8.58 -11.90 14.42
N LYS A 54 -9.01 -10.72 14.87
CA LYS A 54 -8.97 -9.47 14.07
C LYS A 54 -7.73 -8.61 14.34
N LYS A 55 -6.95 -8.94 15.37
CA LYS A 55 -5.77 -8.20 15.78
C LYS A 55 -4.59 -8.69 14.95
N LEU A 56 -3.86 -7.74 14.37
CA LEU A 56 -2.65 -7.98 13.61
C LEU A 56 -1.49 -7.28 14.30
N THR A 57 -0.43 -7.99 14.62
CA THR A 57 0.77 -7.45 15.29
C THR A 57 2.02 -7.75 14.46
N PRO A 58 2.99 -6.83 14.38
CA PRO A 58 4.26 -7.11 13.72
C PRO A 58 5.12 -8.05 14.59
N ASP A 59 5.78 -9.02 13.97
CA ASP A 59 6.85 -9.80 14.59
C ASP A 59 8.22 -9.22 14.19
N PRO A 60 8.96 -8.58 15.12
CA PRO A 60 10.25 -7.98 14.83
C PRO A 60 11.39 -8.98 14.71
N THR A 61 11.19 -10.27 15.05
CA THR A 61 12.29 -11.26 15.21
C THR A 61 13.19 -11.35 13.98
N ASN A 62 12.62 -11.43 12.78
CA ASN A 62 13.38 -11.58 11.54
C ASN A 62 13.74 -10.24 10.88
N CYS A 63 12.83 -9.26 10.94
CA CYS A 63 13.03 -7.96 10.28
C CYS A 63 13.86 -6.97 11.10
N GLY A 64 14.06 -7.22 12.40
CA GLY A 64 14.82 -6.35 13.31
C GLY A 64 14.21 -4.96 13.51
N TYR A 65 12.88 -4.84 13.41
CA TYR A 65 12.19 -3.58 13.69
C TYR A 65 12.32 -3.18 15.15
N ILE A 66 12.70 -1.93 15.39
CA ILE A 66 12.74 -1.30 16.70
C ILE A 66 11.91 -0.01 16.63
N PRO A 67 10.94 0.23 17.53
CA PRO A 67 10.15 1.46 17.52
C PRO A 67 11.02 2.70 17.69
N ARG A 68 10.77 3.75 16.91
CA ARG A 68 11.44 5.05 17.06
C ARG A 68 11.06 5.70 18.39
N ASN A 69 9.80 5.57 18.81
CA ASN A 69 9.34 5.95 20.14
C ASN A 69 8.58 4.78 20.77
N THR A 70 9.16 4.20 21.82
CA THR A 70 8.50 3.16 22.62
C THR A 70 7.36 3.74 23.46
N LEU A 71 7.45 5.02 23.84
CA LEU A 71 6.46 5.77 24.61
C LEU A 71 5.90 6.96 23.82
N THR A 72 4.67 7.35 24.14
CA THR A 72 4.06 8.62 23.72
C THR A 72 4.65 9.77 24.52
N ARG A 73 4.37 11.02 24.12
CA ARG A 73 4.75 12.22 24.88
C ARG A 73 4.19 12.25 26.31
N SER A 74 3.11 11.52 26.56
CA SER A 74 2.49 11.39 27.89
C SER A 74 3.02 10.20 28.71
N GLY A 75 4.12 9.57 28.27
CA GLY A 75 4.76 8.45 28.97
C GLY A 75 4.03 7.11 28.83
N LYS A 76 2.98 7.02 28.00
CA LYS A 76 2.24 5.76 27.77
C LYS A 76 2.91 4.94 26.68
N VAL A 77 2.75 3.62 26.70
CA VAL A 77 3.22 2.75 25.60
C VAL A 77 2.67 3.22 24.25
N ASN A 78 3.55 3.32 23.25
CA ASN A 78 3.16 3.63 21.89
C ASN A 78 2.49 2.40 21.24
N VAL A 79 1.18 2.27 21.44
CA VAL A 79 0.40 1.15 20.90
C VAL A 79 0.41 1.05 19.38
N ARG A 80 0.76 2.13 18.65
CA ARG A 80 0.88 2.08 17.19
C ARG A 80 2.10 1.30 16.74
N ALA A 81 3.17 1.27 17.52
CA ALA A 81 4.34 0.43 17.25
C ALA A 81 4.05 -1.07 17.40
N LEU A 82 2.96 -1.43 18.10
CA LEU A 82 2.61 -2.81 18.47
C LEU A 82 1.49 -3.41 17.61
N ARG A 83 1.03 -2.73 16.56
CA ARG A 83 -0.06 -3.21 15.70
C ARG A 83 0.19 -2.92 14.24
N ILE A 84 -0.41 -3.74 13.38
CA ILE A 84 -0.51 -3.45 11.96
C ILE A 84 -1.70 -2.53 11.72
N GLU A 85 -1.48 -1.54 10.86
CA GLU A 85 -2.50 -0.69 10.30
C GLU A 85 -2.52 -0.83 8.79
N TRP A 86 -3.70 -0.64 8.19
CA TRP A 86 -3.86 -0.67 6.74
C TRP A 86 -3.44 0.67 6.16
N GLU A 87 -2.27 0.68 5.52
CA GLU A 87 -1.68 1.81 4.84
C GLU A 87 -2.38 2.05 3.49
N HIS A 88 -2.67 3.31 3.22
CA HIS A 88 -3.07 3.80 1.91
C HIS A 88 -1.79 4.20 1.17
N ILE A 89 -1.24 3.31 0.32
CA ILE A 89 0.05 3.55 -0.37
C ILE A 89 0.02 4.90 -1.11
N VAL A 90 -1.02 5.14 -1.91
CA VAL A 90 -1.45 6.49 -2.29
C VAL A 90 -2.33 7.02 -1.15
N PRO A 91 -1.88 8.03 -0.39
CA PRO A 91 -2.58 8.45 0.81
C PRO A 91 -3.95 9.03 0.47
N ALA A 92 -4.91 8.89 1.39
CA ALA A 92 -6.26 9.41 1.18
C ALA A 92 -6.33 10.92 0.92
N TRP A 93 -5.34 11.66 1.45
CA TRP A 93 -5.19 13.07 1.15
C TRP A 93 -4.87 13.29 -0.34
N GLU A 94 -3.98 12.51 -0.95
CA GLU A 94 -3.54 12.69 -2.34
C GLU A 94 -4.71 12.62 -3.32
N PHE A 95 -5.56 11.59 -3.21
CA PHE A 95 -6.72 11.41 -4.08
C PHE A 95 -7.99 12.15 -3.63
N GLY A 96 -7.95 12.81 -2.47
CA GLY A 96 -9.14 13.38 -1.82
C GLY A 96 -9.12 14.89 -1.65
N HIS A 97 -7.97 15.49 -1.40
CA HIS A 97 -7.88 16.87 -0.92
C HIS A 97 -8.42 17.92 -1.91
N GLN A 98 -8.44 17.63 -3.21
CA GLN A 98 -8.98 18.55 -4.22
C GLN A 98 -10.50 18.40 -4.43
N LEU A 99 -11.15 17.42 -3.80
CA LEU A 99 -12.59 17.23 -3.93
C LEU A 99 -13.35 18.23 -3.07
N GLN A 100 -14.50 18.71 -3.56
CA GLN A 100 -15.36 19.64 -2.82
C GLN A 100 -15.74 19.10 -1.43
N CYS A 101 -16.09 17.81 -1.33
CA CYS A 101 -16.40 17.18 -0.04
C CYS A 101 -15.26 17.31 0.99
N TRP A 102 -14.01 17.42 0.53
CA TRP A 102 -12.86 17.54 1.41
C TRP A 102 -12.70 18.98 1.89
N GLN A 103 -13.00 19.95 1.03
CA GLN A 103 -13.04 21.37 1.41
C GLN A 103 -14.14 21.61 2.45
N ASP A 104 -15.31 20.96 2.28
CA ASP A 104 -16.48 21.16 3.16
C ASP A 104 -16.40 20.42 4.52
N GLY A 105 -15.33 19.65 4.79
CA GLY A 105 -15.22 18.91 6.06
C GLY A 105 -14.25 17.72 6.07
N GLY A 106 -13.25 17.77 5.20
CA GLY A 106 -12.15 16.80 5.12
C GLY A 106 -12.57 15.37 4.79
N ARG A 107 -11.67 14.45 5.12
CA ARG A 107 -11.87 12.99 4.93
C ARG A 107 -13.17 12.49 5.56
N LYS A 108 -13.56 13.03 6.72
CA LYS A 108 -14.79 12.63 7.42
C LYS A 108 -16.03 12.96 6.60
N ASN A 109 -16.09 14.16 5.99
CA ASN A 109 -17.19 14.54 5.13
C ASN A 109 -17.18 13.74 3.83
N CYS A 110 -16.03 13.60 3.16
CA CYS A 110 -15.94 12.79 1.93
C CYS A 110 -16.41 11.34 2.11
N ARG A 111 -16.14 10.70 3.25
CA ARG A 111 -16.69 9.38 3.57
C ARG A 111 -18.21 9.35 3.57
N LYS A 112 -18.87 10.42 4.02
CA LYS A 112 -20.34 10.52 4.08
C LYS A 112 -20.94 10.81 2.71
N VAL A 113 -20.43 11.80 2.00
CA VAL A 113 -21.14 12.38 0.84
C VAL A 113 -20.60 11.94 -0.52
N SER A 114 -19.32 11.54 -0.63
CA SER A 114 -18.70 11.26 -1.94
C SER A 114 -18.56 9.76 -2.19
N ALA A 115 -19.41 9.23 -3.09
CA ALA A 115 -19.29 7.85 -3.57
C ALA A 115 -17.95 7.59 -4.27
N LYS A 116 -17.48 8.56 -5.07
CA LYS A 116 -16.16 8.52 -5.72
C LYS A 116 -15.04 8.37 -4.70
N PHE A 117 -15.03 9.19 -3.65
CA PHE A 117 -14.02 9.12 -2.58
C PHE A 117 -14.07 7.77 -1.85
N ARG A 118 -15.28 7.31 -1.50
CA ARG A 118 -15.46 6.01 -0.83
C ARG A 118 -14.93 4.84 -1.65
N LYS A 119 -15.12 4.85 -2.97
CA LYS A 119 -14.58 3.83 -3.88
C LYS A 119 -13.05 3.84 -3.85
N MET A 120 -12.41 5.00 -4.02
CA MET A 120 -10.95 5.12 -3.97
C MET A 120 -10.37 4.71 -2.60
N GLU A 121 -11.03 5.10 -1.51
CA GLU A 121 -10.57 4.79 -0.15
C GLU A 121 -10.69 3.31 0.20
N ALA A 122 -11.70 2.63 -0.32
CA ALA A 122 -11.95 1.22 -0.04
C ALA A 122 -11.25 0.27 -1.03
N ASP A 123 -10.51 0.81 -2.01
CA ASP A 123 -9.82 0.01 -3.02
C ASP A 123 -8.65 -0.77 -2.42
N ILE A 124 -8.76 -2.10 -2.42
CA ILE A 124 -7.78 -2.99 -1.82
C ILE A 124 -6.43 -2.99 -2.58
N ASN A 125 -6.39 -2.59 -3.85
CA ASN A 125 -5.14 -2.46 -4.62
C ASN A 125 -4.25 -1.33 -4.10
N ASN A 126 -4.82 -0.41 -3.33
CA ASN A 126 -4.13 0.69 -2.68
C ASN A 126 -3.87 0.43 -1.18
N LEU A 127 -4.17 -0.77 -0.68
CA LEU A 127 -4.04 -1.12 0.72
C LEU A 127 -2.91 -2.12 0.96
N ALA A 128 -2.11 -1.86 1.98
CA ALA A 128 -1.06 -2.77 2.43
C ALA A 128 -0.95 -2.78 3.96
N PRO A 129 -0.56 -3.92 4.57
CA PRO A 129 -0.27 -3.94 6.00
C PRO A 129 1.02 -3.16 6.28
N ALA A 130 0.99 -2.23 7.22
CA ALA A 130 2.15 -1.48 7.69
C ALA A 130 2.19 -1.46 9.21
N ILE A 131 3.38 -1.35 9.80
CA ILE A 131 3.52 -1.10 11.23
C ILE A 131 2.90 0.27 11.54
N GLY A 132 2.04 0.35 12.56
CA GLY A 132 1.24 1.54 12.84
C GLY A 132 2.06 2.80 13.14
N GLU A 133 3.23 2.68 13.78
CA GLU A 133 4.14 3.81 13.99
C GLU A 133 4.66 4.37 12.66
N ILE A 134 5.12 3.50 11.75
CA ILE A 134 5.66 3.92 10.46
C ILE A 134 4.54 4.47 9.57
N ASN A 135 3.35 3.88 9.62
CA ASN A 135 2.15 4.45 9.00
C ASN A 135 1.85 5.87 9.53
N ALA A 136 2.03 6.10 10.84
CA ALA A 136 1.90 7.43 11.45
C ALA A 136 2.91 8.42 10.91
N ASP A 137 4.18 8.02 10.96
CA ASP A 137 5.33 8.86 10.63
C ASP A 137 5.36 9.18 9.14
N ARG A 138 4.94 8.23 8.28
CA ARG A 138 4.76 8.44 6.85
C ARG A 138 3.71 9.51 6.54
N SER A 139 2.62 9.57 7.30
CA SER A 139 1.57 10.58 7.14
C SER A 139 1.02 10.64 5.70
N ASN A 140 1.01 11.81 5.06
CA ASN A 140 0.76 12.00 3.63
C ASN A 140 2.04 12.45 2.88
N TYR A 141 3.21 12.05 3.37
CA TYR A 141 4.48 12.43 2.76
C TYR A 141 4.67 11.73 1.42
N ARG A 142 5.25 12.47 0.47
CA ARG A 142 5.58 11.93 -0.84
C ARG A 142 6.73 10.94 -0.73
N PHE A 143 6.77 9.99 -1.64
CA PHE A 143 7.92 9.12 -1.75
C PHE A 143 9.11 9.83 -2.40
N GLY A 144 10.33 9.44 -2.04
CA GLY A 144 11.55 10.03 -2.57
C GLY A 144 12.78 9.24 -2.19
N MET A 145 13.94 9.75 -2.58
CA MET A 145 15.25 9.28 -2.13
C MET A 145 15.79 10.28 -1.12
N LEU A 146 16.40 9.78 -0.05
CA LEU A 146 16.95 10.53 1.06
C LEU A 146 18.43 10.17 1.23
N SER A 147 19.27 11.17 1.47
CA SER A 147 20.72 10.98 1.64
C SER A 147 21.08 10.43 3.02
N GLU A 148 20.18 10.56 3.98
CA GLU A 148 20.37 10.10 5.34
C GLU A 148 20.39 8.56 5.43
N ASN A 149 21.02 8.03 6.47
CA ASN A 149 21.01 6.60 6.76
C ASN A 149 19.71 6.17 7.46
N ALA A 150 19.28 4.93 7.25
CA ALA A 150 18.08 4.38 7.86
C ALA A 150 18.35 3.90 9.30
N THR A 151 18.34 4.83 10.26
CA THR A 151 18.62 4.53 11.69
C THR A 151 17.38 4.63 12.59
N GLN A 152 16.24 5.06 12.05
CA GLN A 152 15.06 5.41 12.84
C GLN A 152 14.31 4.21 13.42
N TYR A 153 14.40 3.04 12.78
CA TYR A 153 13.51 1.90 13.07
C TYR A 153 14.26 0.55 13.20
N GLY A 154 15.48 0.57 13.75
CA GLY A 154 16.33 -0.62 13.85
C GLY A 154 16.87 -1.05 12.47
N ARG A 155 16.71 -2.32 12.11
CA ARG A 155 17.13 -2.87 10.80
C ARG A 155 16.16 -2.54 9.65
N CYS A 156 15.02 -1.94 9.95
CA CYS A 156 14.07 -1.53 8.92
C CYS A 156 14.60 -0.33 8.13
N GLU A 157 14.84 -0.51 6.84
CA GLU A 157 15.50 0.49 5.98
C GLU A 157 14.61 1.66 5.53
N VAL A 158 13.40 1.78 6.08
CA VAL A 158 12.55 2.93 5.78
C VAL A 158 13.14 4.20 6.42
N LYS A 159 13.15 5.29 5.65
CA LYS A 159 13.63 6.60 6.11
C LYS A 159 12.50 7.60 6.04
N VAL A 160 12.33 8.40 7.09
CA VAL A 160 11.29 9.43 7.17
C VAL A 160 11.94 10.77 7.51
N ASN A 161 11.98 11.67 6.53
CA ASN A 161 12.40 13.05 6.76
C ASN A 161 11.15 13.93 7.01
N PHE A 162 10.87 14.22 8.28
CA PHE A 162 9.71 15.01 8.70
C PHE A 162 9.76 16.46 8.20
N LYS A 163 10.96 17.06 8.13
CA LYS A 163 11.15 18.45 7.70
C LYS A 163 10.88 18.61 6.21
N GLN A 164 11.42 17.70 5.39
CA GLN A 164 11.21 17.69 3.95
C GLN A 164 9.88 17.04 3.54
N ARG A 165 9.19 16.35 4.46
CA ARG A 165 7.96 15.60 4.23
C ARG A 165 8.14 14.55 3.12
N VAL A 166 9.21 13.77 3.24
CA VAL A 166 9.60 12.72 2.29
C VAL A 166 9.82 11.40 3.03
N VAL A 167 9.39 10.30 2.42
CA VAL A 167 9.72 8.94 2.85
C VAL A 167 10.50 8.22 1.75
N GLU A 168 11.62 7.62 2.12
CA GLU A 168 12.30 6.64 1.28
C GLU A 168 11.92 5.23 1.76
N PRO A 169 11.21 4.44 0.94
CA PRO A 169 10.89 3.06 1.28
C PRO A 169 12.07 2.14 0.96
N PRO A 170 12.13 0.96 1.60
CA PRO A 170 13.12 -0.07 1.29
C PRO A 170 12.99 -0.55 -0.17
N VAL A 171 14.08 -1.06 -0.74
CA VAL A 171 14.15 -1.40 -2.17
C VAL A 171 13.04 -2.37 -2.59
N TYR A 172 12.81 -3.42 -1.81
CA TYR A 172 11.80 -4.45 -2.12
C TYR A 172 10.36 -3.91 -2.19
N ALA A 173 10.05 -2.77 -1.55
CA ALA A 173 8.72 -2.19 -1.53
C ALA A 173 8.45 -1.26 -2.72
N ARG A 174 9.52 -0.74 -3.36
CA ARG A 174 9.45 0.33 -4.37
C ARG A 174 8.62 -0.03 -5.58
N LYS A 175 8.77 -1.26 -6.11
CA LYS A 175 7.99 -1.73 -7.26
C LYS A 175 6.50 -1.73 -6.95
N ARG A 176 6.10 -2.33 -5.82
CA ARG A 176 4.69 -2.36 -5.39
C ARG A 176 4.12 -0.96 -5.24
N ILE A 177 4.87 -0.04 -4.64
CA ILE A 177 4.46 1.37 -4.50
C ILE A 177 4.25 2.01 -5.89
N ALA A 178 5.21 1.86 -6.79
CA ALA A 178 5.12 2.40 -8.15
C ALA A 178 3.95 1.81 -8.95
N ASP A 179 3.70 0.51 -8.82
CA ASP A 179 2.58 -0.17 -9.45
C ASP A 179 1.23 0.33 -8.90
N THR A 180 1.11 0.51 -7.59
CA THR A 180 -0.10 1.05 -6.97
C THR A 180 -0.37 2.50 -7.41
N TYR A 181 0.65 3.35 -7.50
CA TYR A 181 0.47 4.72 -8.03
C TYR A 181 0.00 4.71 -9.49
N ALA A 182 0.64 3.89 -10.35
CA ALA A 182 0.24 3.74 -11.74
C ALA A 182 -1.20 3.20 -11.87
N TYR A 183 -1.57 2.24 -11.02
CA TYR A 183 -2.93 1.73 -10.93
C TYR A 183 -3.93 2.84 -10.56
N MET A 184 -3.65 3.61 -9.49
CA MET A 184 -4.56 4.68 -9.05
C MET A 184 -4.69 5.80 -10.10
N GLN A 185 -3.61 6.10 -10.83
CA GLN A 185 -3.64 7.01 -11.98
C GLN A 185 -4.54 6.48 -13.10
N LYS A 186 -4.33 5.22 -13.52
CA LYS A 186 -5.12 4.60 -14.59
C LYS A 186 -6.60 4.46 -14.23
N THR A 187 -6.89 4.03 -13.00
CA THR A 187 -8.24 3.67 -12.55
C THR A 187 -9.07 4.89 -12.15
N TYR A 188 -8.44 5.91 -11.54
CA TYR A 188 -9.15 7.06 -10.97
C TYR A 188 -8.76 8.42 -11.54
N GLY A 189 -7.84 8.46 -12.51
CA GLY A 189 -7.32 9.71 -13.06
C GLY A 189 -6.48 10.51 -12.06
N LEU A 190 -5.82 9.83 -11.11
CA LEU A 190 -4.92 10.48 -10.15
C LEU A 190 -3.82 11.24 -10.90
N LYS A 191 -3.70 12.55 -10.66
CA LYS A 191 -2.61 13.36 -11.21
C LYS A 191 -1.34 13.09 -10.43
N ILE A 192 -0.28 12.66 -11.12
CA ILE A 192 1.04 12.42 -10.55
C ILE A 192 2.00 13.42 -11.19
N SER A 193 2.80 14.11 -10.38
CA SER A 193 3.81 15.04 -10.91
C SER A 193 4.88 14.30 -11.73
N ASP A 194 5.45 14.96 -12.73
CA ASP A 194 6.52 14.39 -13.57
C ASP A 194 7.71 13.87 -12.76
N LYS A 195 8.05 14.56 -11.66
CA LYS A 195 9.11 14.13 -10.75
C LYS A 195 8.78 12.79 -10.07
N GLN A 196 7.56 12.62 -9.57
CA GLN A 196 7.11 11.34 -9.00
C GLN A 196 7.00 10.26 -10.07
N GLN A 197 6.50 10.61 -11.27
CA GLN A 197 6.41 9.66 -12.39
C GLN A 197 7.79 9.11 -12.79
N LYS A 198 8.78 9.99 -12.92
CA LYS A 198 10.17 9.60 -13.21
C LYS A 198 10.74 8.69 -12.12
N LEU A 199 10.50 9.01 -10.85
CA LEU A 199 10.93 8.18 -9.71
C LEU A 199 10.31 6.77 -9.78
N PHE A 200 8.99 6.68 -9.95
CA PHE A 200 8.29 5.39 -10.01
C PHE A 200 8.70 4.57 -11.23
N ASN A 201 8.95 5.21 -12.37
CA ASN A 201 9.48 4.52 -13.55
C ASN A 201 10.89 3.97 -13.30
N ALA A 202 11.76 4.71 -12.62
CA ALA A 202 13.09 4.23 -12.23
C ALA A 202 13.01 3.02 -11.28
N TRP A 203 12.12 3.06 -10.30
CA TRP A 203 11.89 1.94 -9.38
C TRP A 203 11.37 0.67 -10.07
N LYS A 204 10.48 0.82 -11.05
CA LYS A 204 10.02 -0.32 -11.87
C LYS A 204 11.17 -0.95 -12.67
N LYS A 205 12.03 -0.12 -13.27
CA LYS A 205 13.22 -0.58 -14.01
C LYS A 205 14.22 -1.28 -13.10
N GLN A 206 14.48 -0.73 -11.91
CA GLN A 206 15.37 -1.35 -10.91
C GLN A 206 14.91 -2.77 -10.59
N ALA A 207 13.64 -2.94 -10.23
CA ALA A 207 13.12 -4.26 -9.88
C ALA A 207 13.15 -5.28 -11.04
N PHE A 208 12.96 -4.83 -12.29
CA PHE A 208 13.09 -5.70 -13.47
C PHE A 208 14.54 -6.19 -13.66
N ALA A 209 15.52 -5.32 -13.45
CA ALA A 209 16.93 -5.67 -13.52
C ALA A 209 17.33 -6.68 -12.42
N ASP A 210 16.83 -6.48 -11.19
CA ASP A 210 17.09 -7.37 -10.06
C ASP A 210 16.54 -8.79 -10.31
N THR A 211 15.29 -8.89 -10.81
CA THR A 211 14.68 -10.19 -11.15
C THR A 211 15.43 -10.89 -12.30
N SER A 212 15.84 -10.14 -13.32
CA SER A 212 16.59 -10.68 -14.47
C SER A 212 17.99 -11.18 -14.10
N SER A 213 18.59 -10.59 -13.05
CA SER A 213 19.89 -11.01 -12.54
C SER A 213 19.78 -12.27 -11.68
N ALA A 214 18.71 -12.37 -10.87
CA ALA A 214 18.43 -13.56 -10.08
C ALA A 214 18.07 -14.80 -10.93
N SER A 215 17.46 -14.61 -12.11
CA SER A 215 17.14 -15.72 -13.03
C SER A 215 18.32 -16.23 -13.87
N LYS A 216 19.49 -15.57 -13.78
CA LYS A 216 20.72 -15.93 -14.51
C LYS A 216 21.73 -16.68 -13.64
N LEU A 217 21.45 -16.81 -12.35
CA LEU A 217 22.21 -17.58 -11.37
C LEU A 217 21.49 -18.90 -11.10
#